data_AF-K0JYC4-F1
#
_entry.id   AF-K0JYC4-F1
#
_cell.length_a   1.000
_cell.length_b   1.000
_cell.length_c   1.000
_cell.angle_alpha   90.00
_cell.angle_beta   90.00
_cell.angle_gamma   90.00
#
_symmetry.space_group_name_H-M   'P 1'
#
loop_
_entity.id
_entity.type
_entity.pdbx_description
1 polymer ?
#
loop_
_entity_poly.entity_id
_entity_poly.type
_entity_poly.pdbx_seq_one_letter_code
_entity_poly.pdbx_strand_id
1 'polypeptide(L)'
;MSQQPSRSRLPGLTGARFAAAASVFAFHVSLEGFLADPGIAAVYARAVAMAGWTGVGFFFVLSGFVLTWSARADDGPRAFWCRWLAKTYPNHVVTWVVALIALTAVGAVSDFWHAVGNLFLLHAWLPVHDLIASMNDVSWSLSCELFFYLCFPLLLRWIRKIRPERLWHWAGGVVAAVVAVPFPTPLLPTTEVLPWAPVPVGEFWFVYLAPPVRLLDFVLGMPAARIVLSGRWIDLPVPFAVALTGIGYLTALNLPFTHGLVSATVVPLALLIPAPAAVAERLVIQRGALARRPDRLPGADAAGPAGRGGGGVDGPGGAVGVVRAGAVGQAPSGRHARAPGAGRRHRHVPRAGLGRADRAGDDLGVPRRGGHPGPDRARAAPRGQPAAAGARRAPGRQRPGELLGGLAHVHRCAGRAPGAAAAARPRRPVRGAAAGLRAGCGRDHAGPLVNARGAADRPPHGAVRGTQYT
;
A
#
# COMPACT_ATOMS: atom_id res chain seq x y z
N MET A 1 39.86 7.15 6.08
CA MET A 1 38.61 6.35 6.08
C MET A 1 38.01 6.45 4.69
N SER A 2 37.85 5.33 3.97
CA SER A 2 37.24 5.34 2.64
C SER A 2 35.73 5.58 2.75
N GLN A 3 35.27 6.72 2.23
CA GLN A 3 33.85 7.02 2.08
C GLN A 3 33.20 5.93 1.23
N GLN A 4 32.39 5.05 1.83
CA GLN A 4 31.50 4.20 1.01
C GLN A 4 30.54 5.13 0.27
N PRO A 5 30.35 4.98 -1.07
CA PRO A 5 29.37 5.76 -1.79
C PRO A 5 28.00 5.55 -1.13
N SER A 6 27.38 6.63 -0.69
CA SER A 6 26.13 6.56 0.08
C SER A 6 25.04 5.89 -0.77
N ARG A 7 24.61 4.68 -0.39
CA ARG A 7 23.49 3.91 -0.98
C ARG A 7 22.10 4.59 -0.84
N SER A 8 22.09 5.90 -0.56
CA SER A 8 20.93 6.69 -0.14
C SER A 8 20.09 7.27 -1.28
N ARG A 9 20.62 7.31 -2.52
CA ARG A 9 19.88 7.84 -3.68
C ARG A 9 19.49 6.70 -4.60
N LEU A 10 18.18 6.52 -4.78
CA LEU A 10 17.57 5.59 -5.75
C LEU A 10 16.70 6.43 -6.72
N PRO A 11 17.28 7.09 -7.74
CA PRO A 11 16.58 8.10 -8.54
C PRO A 11 15.34 7.56 -9.27
N GLY A 12 15.38 6.31 -9.75
CA GLY A 12 14.23 5.66 -10.39
C GLY A 12 13.01 5.55 -9.47
N LEU A 13 13.22 5.45 -8.15
CA LEU A 13 12.12 5.47 -7.18
C LEU A 13 11.57 6.88 -6.91
N THR A 14 12.25 7.96 -7.33
CA THR A 14 11.67 9.31 -7.24
C THR A 14 10.56 9.47 -8.27
N GLY A 15 10.81 9.09 -9.53
CA GLY A 15 9.78 9.09 -10.58
C GLY A 15 8.60 8.16 -10.27
N ALA A 16 8.88 6.96 -9.77
CA ALA A 16 7.82 6.02 -9.37
C ALA A 16 6.95 6.54 -8.22
N ARG A 17 7.52 7.25 -7.23
CA ARG A 17 6.74 7.93 -6.18
C ARG A 17 5.84 9.03 -6.74
N PHE A 18 6.33 9.82 -7.69
CA PHE A 18 5.51 10.85 -8.32
C PHE A 18 4.34 10.23 -9.09
N ALA A 19 4.57 9.18 -9.87
CA ALA A 19 3.51 8.45 -10.57
C ALA A 19 2.47 7.86 -9.60
N ALA A 20 2.91 7.26 -8.50
CA ALA A 20 2.01 6.76 -7.45
C ALA A 20 1.19 7.89 -6.80
N ALA A 21 1.82 9.00 -6.39
CA ALA A 21 1.11 10.15 -5.83
C ALA A 21 0.10 10.77 -6.81
N ALA A 22 0.48 10.92 -8.08
CA ALA A 22 -0.41 11.40 -9.14
C ALA A 22 -1.60 10.45 -9.38
N SER A 23 -1.39 9.13 -9.27
CA SER A 23 -2.47 8.14 -9.38
C SER A 23 -3.46 8.23 -8.20
N VAL A 24 -2.98 8.52 -6.98
CA VAL A 24 -3.83 8.78 -5.81
C VAL A 24 -4.60 10.09 -5.98
N PHE A 25 -3.95 11.16 -6.45
CA PHE A 25 -4.60 12.43 -6.72
C PHE A 25 -5.72 12.29 -7.78
N ALA A 26 -5.44 11.61 -8.90
CA ALA A 26 -6.41 11.37 -9.97
C ALA A 26 -7.64 10.58 -9.48
N PHE A 27 -7.45 9.61 -8.58
CA PHE A 27 -8.56 8.92 -7.93
C PHE A 27 -9.46 9.87 -7.13
N HIS A 28 -8.89 10.74 -6.27
CA HIS A 28 -9.71 11.68 -5.49
C HIS A 28 -10.41 12.72 -6.39
N VAL A 29 -9.79 13.18 -7.48
CA VAL A 29 -10.44 14.03 -8.49
C VAL A 29 -11.71 13.38 -9.08
N SER A 30 -11.80 12.04 -9.11
CA SER A 30 -13.01 11.33 -9.56
C SER A 30 -14.13 11.28 -8.54
N LEU A 31 -13.83 11.50 -7.25
CA LEU A 31 -14.81 11.51 -6.15
C LEU A 31 -15.47 12.90 -5.99
N GLU A 32 -14.71 13.97 -6.19
CA GLU A 32 -15.12 15.37 -5.95
C GLU A 32 -16.03 15.98 -7.04
N GLY A 33 -16.38 15.23 -8.09
CA GLY A 33 -17.35 15.69 -9.10
C GLY A 33 -16.90 16.86 -9.99
N PHE A 34 -15.59 17.12 -10.12
CA PHE A 34 -15.06 18.25 -10.92
C PHE A 34 -15.40 18.22 -12.44
N LEU A 35 -15.87 17.09 -12.97
CA LEU A 35 -16.17 16.91 -14.39
C LEU A 35 -17.65 17.13 -14.67
N ALA A 36 -17.98 18.21 -15.40
CA ALA A 36 -19.35 18.63 -15.66
C ALA A 36 -20.14 17.71 -16.63
N ASP A 37 -19.45 16.99 -17.52
CA ASP A 37 -20.10 16.01 -18.40
C ASP A 37 -20.17 14.63 -17.72
N PRO A 38 -21.37 14.05 -17.50
CA PRO A 38 -21.50 12.78 -16.79
C PRO A 38 -20.87 11.58 -17.52
N GLY A 39 -20.79 11.61 -18.85
CA GLY A 39 -20.18 10.53 -19.64
C GLY A 39 -18.66 10.54 -19.50
N ILE A 40 -18.03 11.71 -19.62
CA ILE A 40 -16.60 11.91 -19.37
C ILE A 40 -16.28 11.59 -17.90
N ALA A 41 -17.11 12.02 -16.95
CA ALA A 41 -16.95 11.71 -15.54
C ALA A 41 -16.96 10.19 -15.26
N ALA A 42 -17.91 9.45 -15.83
CA ALA A 42 -18.00 8.00 -15.68
C ALA A 42 -16.81 7.25 -16.30
N VAL A 43 -16.36 7.66 -17.49
CA VAL A 43 -15.16 7.08 -18.14
C VAL A 43 -13.90 7.38 -17.33
N TYR A 44 -13.75 8.62 -16.84
CA TYR A 44 -12.62 9.01 -15.98
C TYR A 44 -12.61 8.22 -14.68
N ALA A 45 -13.73 8.19 -13.95
CA ALA A 45 -13.88 7.44 -12.70
C ALA A 45 -13.55 5.96 -12.89
N ARG A 46 -14.04 5.31 -13.96
CA ARG A 46 -13.70 3.91 -14.24
C ARG A 46 -12.22 3.71 -14.60
N ALA A 47 -11.59 4.66 -15.30
CA ALA A 47 -10.17 4.60 -15.61
C ALA A 47 -9.29 4.71 -14.35
N VAL A 48 -9.67 5.55 -13.37
CA VAL A 48 -8.90 5.78 -12.13
C VAL A 48 -9.41 5.00 -10.91
N ALA A 49 -10.45 4.19 -11.04
CA ALA A 49 -11.14 3.52 -9.92
C ALA A 49 -10.24 2.71 -8.98
N MET A 50 -9.12 2.17 -9.48
CA MET A 50 -8.15 1.40 -8.68
C MET A 50 -6.85 2.17 -8.39
N ALA A 51 -6.75 3.43 -8.83
CA ALA A 51 -5.52 4.23 -8.81
C ALA A 51 -5.13 4.66 -7.40
N GLY A 52 -6.09 5.11 -6.59
CA GLY A 52 -5.91 5.39 -5.17
C GLY A 52 -5.38 4.18 -4.41
N TRP A 53 -6.07 3.04 -4.57
CA TRP A 53 -5.74 1.82 -3.84
C TRP A 53 -4.35 1.28 -4.19
N THR A 54 -4.04 1.23 -5.50
CA THR A 54 -2.74 0.80 -6.03
C THR A 54 -1.61 1.73 -5.60
N GLY A 55 -1.84 3.05 -5.64
CA GLY A 55 -0.85 4.05 -5.25
C GLY A 55 -0.47 3.98 -3.77
N VAL A 56 -1.44 3.82 -2.87
CA VAL A 56 -1.16 3.65 -1.43
C VAL A 56 -0.50 2.30 -1.14
N GLY A 57 -0.93 1.22 -1.80
CA GLY A 57 -0.25 -0.08 -1.74
C GLY A 57 1.22 0.00 -2.15
N PHE A 58 1.52 0.73 -3.23
CA PHE A 58 2.89 1.02 -3.66
C PHE A 58 3.69 1.73 -2.55
N PHE A 59 3.13 2.75 -1.91
CA PHE A 59 3.81 3.47 -0.82
C PHE A 59 4.09 2.58 0.40
N PHE A 60 3.17 1.69 0.78
CA PHE A 60 3.37 0.79 1.92
C PHE A 60 4.51 -0.21 1.68
N VAL A 61 4.49 -0.91 0.54
CA VAL A 61 5.59 -1.81 0.13
C VAL A 61 6.91 -1.04 -0.01
N LEU A 62 6.86 0.18 -0.57
CA LEU A 62 8.04 1.02 -0.75
C LEU A 62 8.64 1.48 0.58
N SER A 63 7.82 1.81 1.58
CA SER A 63 8.30 2.20 2.91
C SER A 63 9.09 1.07 3.57
N GLY A 64 8.56 -0.16 3.57
CA GLY A 64 9.27 -1.32 4.10
C GLY A 64 10.57 -1.62 3.33
N PHE A 65 10.55 -1.46 2.00
CA PHE A 65 11.73 -1.61 1.15
C PHE A 65 12.80 -0.56 1.50
N VAL A 66 12.47 0.72 1.47
CA VAL A 66 13.42 1.83 1.60
C VAL A 66 14.00 1.92 3.01
N LEU A 67 13.19 1.67 4.04
CA LEU A 67 13.67 1.60 5.41
C LEU A 67 14.63 0.42 5.59
N THR A 68 14.32 -0.75 5.05
CA THR A 68 15.24 -1.91 5.10
C THR A 68 16.52 -1.67 4.28
N TRP A 69 16.42 -0.99 3.14
CA TRP A 69 17.54 -0.63 2.27
C TRP A 69 18.52 0.35 2.92
N SER A 70 18.00 1.33 3.66
CA SER A 70 18.78 2.39 4.31
C SER A 70 19.14 2.12 5.78
N ALA A 71 18.64 1.02 6.35
CA ALA A 71 18.85 0.66 7.76
C ALA A 71 20.33 0.43 8.10
N ARG A 72 20.86 1.27 8.98
CA ARG A 72 22.22 1.17 9.52
C ARG A 72 22.31 0.08 10.61
N ALA A 73 23.52 -0.27 11.02
CA ALA A 73 23.73 -1.24 12.11
C ALA A 73 23.54 -0.59 13.48
N ASP A 74 24.04 0.63 13.63
CA ASP A 74 24.26 1.32 14.93
C ASP A 74 23.09 2.24 15.33
N ASP A 75 21.95 2.12 14.64
CA ASP A 75 20.82 3.03 14.74
C ASP A 75 19.77 2.50 15.72
N GLY A 76 19.70 3.11 16.91
CA GLY A 76 18.83 2.67 18.00
C GLY A 76 17.34 2.97 17.75
N PRO A 77 16.40 2.12 18.23
CA PRO A 77 14.96 2.29 18.01
C PRO A 77 14.41 3.67 18.40
N ARG A 78 14.86 4.22 19.53
CA ARG A 78 14.46 5.57 19.99
C ARG A 78 14.86 6.65 18.98
N ALA A 79 16.11 6.64 18.51
CA ALA A 79 16.59 7.62 17.52
C ALA A 79 15.84 7.49 16.19
N PHE A 80 15.51 6.25 15.80
CA PHE A 80 14.69 5.97 14.63
C PHE A 80 13.28 6.58 14.74
N TRP A 81 12.55 6.33 15.83
CA TRP A 81 11.21 6.89 16.05
C TRP A 81 11.23 8.42 16.16
N CYS A 82 12.18 9.00 16.89
CA CYS A 82 12.31 10.45 17.01
C CYS A 82 12.51 11.15 15.66
N ARG A 83 13.25 10.55 14.71
CA ARG A 83 13.41 11.11 13.36
C ARG A 83 12.15 11.04 12.51
N TRP A 84 11.33 10.00 12.66
CA TRP A 84 10.02 9.96 11.98
C TRP A 84 9.07 11.01 12.57
N LEU A 85 8.97 11.07 13.91
CA LEU A 85 8.15 12.07 14.60
C LEU A 85 8.55 13.48 14.18
N ALA A 86 9.84 13.83 14.23
CA ALA A 86 10.32 15.17 13.84
C ALA A 86 10.11 15.50 12.35
N LYS A 87 10.05 14.49 11.47
CA LYS A 87 9.87 14.69 10.03
C LYS A 87 8.40 14.81 9.62
N THR A 88 7.54 13.96 10.18
CA THR A 88 6.18 13.73 9.66
C THR A 88 5.10 14.31 10.57
N TYR A 89 5.27 14.23 11.90
CA TYR A 89 4.23 14.61 12.85
C TYR A 89 3.93 16.13 12.89
N PRO A 90 4.91 17.06 12.79
CA PRO A 90 4.60 18.49 12.67
C PRO A 90 3.69 18.83 11.50
N ASN A 91 3.89 18.18 10.33
CA ASN A 91 3.03 18.38 9.17
C ASN A 91 1.61 17.86 9.44
N HIS A 92 1.49 16.68 10.07
CA HIS A 92 0.18 16.14 10.50
C HIS A 92 -0.57 17.12 11.39
N VAL A 93 0.07 17.63 12.45
CA VAL A 93 -0.54 18.60 13.38
C VAL A 93 -0.98 19.87 12.65
N VAL A 94 -0.18 20.41 11.72
CA VAL A 94 -0.58 21.57 10.90
C VAL A 94 -1.82 21.24 10.05
N THR A 95 -1.82 20.12 9.33
CA THR A 95 -2.99 19.72 8.51
C THR A 95 -4.23 19.43 9.35
N TRP A 96 -4.06 18.92 10.56
CA TRP A 96 -5.14 18.67 11.52
C TRP A 96 -5.75 19.97 12.04
N VAL A 97 -4.93 20.97 12.40
CA VAL A 97 -5.41 22.31 12.78
C VAL A 97 -6.15 22.98 11.60
N VAL A 98 -5.61 22.88 10.38
CA VAL A 98 -6.26 23.44 9.19
C VAL A 98 -7.61 22.77 8.92
N ALA A 99 -7.69 21.45 9.01
CA ALA A 99 -8.95 20.71 8.87
C ALA A 99 -9.96 21.11 9.96
N LEU A 100 -9.54 21.24 11.22
CA LEU A 100 -10.40 21.68 12.32
C LEU A 100 -10.98 23.08 12.08
N ILE A 101 -10.15 24.03 11.63
CA ILE A 101 -10.57 25.40 11.31
C ILE A 101 -11.54 25.40 10.13
N ALA A 102 -11.20 24.70 9.04
CA ALA A 102 -12.03 24.64 7.83
C ALA A 102 -13.43 24.05 8.11
N LEU A 103 -13.48 22.93 8.82
CA LEU A 103 -14.74 22.27 9.21
C LEU A 103 -15.57 23.14 10.14
N THR A 104 -14.94 23.79 11.12
CA THR A 104 -15.64 24.75 12.01
C THR A 104 -16.20 25.94 11.22
N ALA A 105 -15.45 26.46 10.25
CA ALA A 105 -15.86 27.62 9.44
C ALA A 105 -17.08 27.34 8.54
N VAL A 106 -17.31 26.09 8.14
CA VAL A 106 -18.52 25.68 7.40
C VAL A 106 -19.63 25.12 8.29
N GLY A 107 -19.49 25.19 9.62
CA GLY A 107 -20.47 24.70 10.59
C GLY A 107 -20.44 23.18 10.83
N ALA A 108 -19.52 22.45 10.20
CA ALA A 108 -19.34 21.01 10.35
C ALA A 108 -18.44 20.69 11.58
N VAL A 109 -18.91 21.05 12.78
CA VAL A 109 -18.12 20.85 14.01
C VAL A 109 -17.84 19.36 14.23
N SER A 110 -16.57 18.98 14.19
CA SER A 110 -16.14 17.61 14.52
C SER A 110 -16.34 17.33 16.02
N ASP A 111 -16.84 16.14 16.34
CA ASP A 111 -16.88 15.66 17.72
C ASP A 111 -15.47 15.63 18.35
N PHE A 112 -15.42 15.88 19.66
CA PHE A 112 -14.16 15.99 20.40
C PHE A 112 -13.31 14.72 20.31
N TRP A 113 -13.91 13.54 20.40
CA TRP A 113 -13.18 12.27 20.33
C TRP A 113 -12.75 11.93 18.90
N HIS A 114 -13.52 12.34 17.89
CA HIS A 114 -13.09 12.28 16.50
C HIS A 114 -11.85 13.16 16.26
N ALA A 115 -11.85 14.37 16.83
CA ALA A 115 -10.72 15.28 16.73
C ALA A 115 -9.45 14.75 17.43
N VAL A 116 -9.59 14.24 18.66
CA VAL A 116 -8.49 13.59 19.41
C VAL A 116 -8.00 12.32 18.69
N GLY A 117 -8.92 11.49 18.17
CA GLY A 117 -8.61 10.28 17.42
C GLY A 117 -7.79 10.56 16.16
N ASN A 118 -8.10 11.63 15.43
CA ASN A 118 -7.32 12.08 14.29
C ASN A 118 -5.95 12.63 14.69
N LEU A 119 -5.87 13.44 15.75
CA LEU A 119 -4.61 14.03 16.21
C LEU A 119 -3.57 12.96 16.53
N PHE A 120 -3.98 11.92 17.26
CA PHE A 120 -3.12 10.79 17.64
C PHE A 120 -3.06 9.66 16.60
N LEU A 121 -3.67 9.83 15.42
CA LEU A 121 -3.71 8.83 14.35
C LEU A 121 -4.30 7.48 14.80
N LEU A 122 -5.33 7.51 15.64
CA LEU A 122 -6.06 6.35 16.16
C LEU A 122 -7.36 6.07 15.39
N HIS A 123 -7.86 7.01 14.59
CA HIS A 123 -9.14 6.92 13.88
C HIS A 123 -9.25 5.71 12.93
N ALA A 124 -8.15 5.27 12.31
CA ALA A 124 -8.14 4.09 11.43
C ALA A 124 -8.15 2.73 12.16
N TRP A 125 -8.08 2.71 13.51
CA TRP A 125 -7.99 1.46 14.28
C TRP A 125 -9.34 0.80 14.58
N LEU A 126 -10.46 1.46 14.30
CA LEU A 126 -11.81 0.95 14.53
C LEU A 126 -12.62 0.95 13.23
N PRO A 127 -13.48 -0.07 13.00
CA PRO A 127 -14.35 -0.15 11.82
C PRO A 127 -15.59 0.75 11.97
N VAL A 128 -15.38 2.06 12.15
CA VAL A 128 -16.44 3.06 12.29
C VAL A 128 -16.25 4.11 11.20
N HIS A 129 -17.15 4.16 10.22
CA HIS A 129 -16.97 4.97 9.02
C HIS A 129 -16.82 6.46 9.35
N ASP A 130 -17.68 7.00 10.20
CA ASP A 130 -17.67 8.41 10.58
C ASP A 130 -16.39 8.80 11.32
N LEU A 131 -15.79 7.89 12.09
CA LEU A 131 -14.48 8.11 12.70
C LEU A 131 -13.36 8.10 11.67
N ILE A 132 -13.35 7.13 10.77
CA ILE A 132 -12.34 6.99 9.69
C ILE A 132 -12.36 8.22 8.76
N ALA A 133 -13.55 8.68 8.36
CA ALA A 133 -13.75 9.78 7.42
C ALA A 133 -13.74 11.16 8.10
N SER A 134 -13.69 11.24 9.43
CA SER A 134 -13.66 12.52 10.14
C SER A 134 -12.35 13.30 9.93
N MET A 135 -12.47 14.62 9.91
CA MET A 135 -11.40 15.61 9.72
C MET A 135 -10.62 15.53 8.41
N ASN A 136 -9.86 14.47 8.20
CA ASN A 136 -8.96 14.27 7.08
C ASN A 136 -9.00 12.79 6.72
N ASP A 137 -9.93 12.44 5.83
CA ASP A 137 -10.21 11.08 5.39
C ASP A 137 -8.93 10.33 4.96
N VAL A 138 -8.09 10.93 4.11
CA VAL A 138 -6.87 10.30 3.59
C VAL A 138 -5.77 10.05 4.65
N SER A 139 -5.90 10.63 5.85
CA SER A 139 -4.92 10.47 6.93
C SER A 139 -4.92 9.07 7.58
N TRP A 140 -5.88 8.20 7.26
CA TRP A 140 -5.84 6.78 7.66
C TRP A 140 -4.53 6.09 7.23
N SER A 141 -3.98 6.50 6.08
CA SER A 141 -2.74 5.95 5.53
C SER A 141 -1.52 6.32 6.38
N LEU A 142 -1.55 7.49 7.03
CA LEU A 142 -0.54 7.95 7.96
C LEU A 142 -0.64 7.26 9.33
N SER A 143 -1.85 6.84 9.75
CA SER A 143 -2.05 5.97 10.91
C SER A 143 -1.40 4.59 10.69
N CYS A 144 -1.56 4.02 9.50
CA CYS A 144 -0.82 2.82 9.09
C CYS A 144 0.69 3.05 9.15
N GLU A 145 1.20 4.15 8.57
CA GLU A 145 2.63 4.46 8.58
C GLU A 145 3.20 4.58 10.01
N LEU A 146 2.51 5.28 10.93
CA LEU A 146 2.91 5.35 12.34
C LEU A 146 3.10 3.95 12.94
N PHE A 147 2.13 3.06 12.75
CA PHE A 147 2.21 1.68 13.23
C PHE A 147 3.39 0.90 12.61
N PHE A 148 3.65 1.08 11.31
CA PHE A 148 4.78 0.45 10.62
C PHE A 148 6.12 0.89 11.22
N TYR A 149 6.29 2.19 11.49
CA TYR A 149 7.51 2.72 12.09
C TYR A 149 7.71 2.27 13.54
N LEU A 150 6.64 2.12 14.32
CA LEU A 150 6.71 1.51 15.66
C LEU A 150 7.19 0.06 15.59
N CYS A 151 6.65 -0.75 14.67
CA CYS A 151 7.02 -2.16 14.50
C CYS A 151 8.39 -2.39 13.85
N PHE A 152 8.85 -1.46 12.99
CA PHE A 152 9.99 -1.66 12.10
C PHE A 152 11.29 -2.15 12.78
N PRO A 153 11.76 -1.60 13.92
CA PRO A 153 13.01 -2.06 14.54
C PRO A 153 12.97 -3.53 14.97
N LEU A 154 11.80 -4.02 15.42
CA LEU A 154 11.59 -5.42 15.80
C LEU A 154 11.51 -6.34 14.57
N LEU A 155 10.71 -5.94 13.57
CA LEU A 155 10.59 -6.67 12.30
C LEU A 155 11.94 -6.79 11.59
N LEU A 156 12.72 -5.71 11.55
CA LEU A 156 14.06 -5.68 10.96
C LEU A 156 15.01 -6.66 11.67
N ARG A 157 14.94 -6.76 13.02
CA ARG A 157 15.72 -7.74 13.80
C ARG A 157 15.37 -9.19 13.43
N TRP A 158 14.12 -9.48 13.09
CA TRP A 158 13.71 -10.82 12.63
C TRP A 158 14.10 -11.06 11.17
N ILE A 159 13.84 -10.11 10.27
CA ILE A 159 14.11 -10.25 8.82
C ILE A 159 15.61 -10.28 8.50
N ARG A 160 16.46 -9.64 9.32
CA ARG A 160 17.93 -9.80 9.25
C ARG A 160 18.39 -11.24 9.56
N LYS A 161 17.63 -12.04 10.33
CA LYS A 161 17.95 -13.45 10.61
C LYS A 161 17.56 -14.40 9.47
N ILE A 162 16.68 -13.99 8.55
CA ILE A 162 16.29 -14.83 7.41
C ILE A 162 17.51 -15.02 6.51
N ARG A 163 17.90 -16.28 6.28
CA ARG A 163 19.01 -16.65 5.37
C ARG A 163 18.67 -16.24 3.93
N PRO A 164 19.63 -15.71 3.14
CA PRO A 164 19.37 -15.19 1.80
C PRO A 164 18.60 -16.16 0.87
N GLU A 165 18.89 -17.46 0.97
CA GLU A 165 18.30 -18.54 0.17
C GLU A 165 16.78 -18.66 0.39
N ARG A 166 16.28 -18.23 1.55
CA ARG A 166 14.88 -18.36 1.96
C ARG A 166 14.06 -17.09 1.74
N LEU A 167 14.68 -15.98 1.32
CA LEU A 167 13.99 -14.69 1.22
C LEU A 167 12.79 -14.71 0.25
N TRP A 168 12.92 -15.37 -0.91
CA TRP A 168 11.82 -15.53 -1.87
C TRP A 168 10.65 -16.34 -1.28
N HIS A 169 10.92 -17.37 -0.47
CA HIS A 169 9.88 -18.15 0.21
C HIS A 169 9.13 -17.30 1.25
N TRP A 170 9.84 -16.45 2.00
CA TRP A 170 9.22 -15.51 2.93
C TRP A 170 8.41 -14.43 2.22
N ALA A 171 8.92 -13.87 1.11
CA ALA A 171 8.17 -12.92 0.29
C ALA A 171 6.89 -13.57 -0.27
N GLY A 172 6.98 -14.78 -0.81
CA GLY A 172 5.83 -15.56 -1.29
C GLY A 172 4.81 -15.88 -0.17
N GLY A 173 5.28 -16.19 1.04
CA GLY A 173 4.41 -16.38 2.20
C GLY A 173 3.66 -15.11 2.62
N VAL A 174 4.30 -13.94 2.55
CA VAL A 174 3.64 -12.65 2.82
C VAL A 174 2.67 -12.28 1.71
N VAL A 175 3.00 -12.53 0.44
CA VAL A 175 2.05 -12.41 -0.69
C VAL A 175 0.83 -13.31 -0.46
N ALA A 176 1.02 -14.58 -0.09
CA ALA A 176 -0.08 -15.49 0.20
C ALA A 176 -0.93 -14.99 1.37
N ALA A 177 -0.34 -14.39 2.40
CA ALA A 177 -1.07 -13.76 3.50
C ALA A 177 -1.92 -12.56 3.02
N VAL A 178 -1.37 -11.65 2.21
CA VAL A 178 -2.13 -10.51 1.62
C VAL A 178 -3.26 -11.01 0.72
N VAL A 179 -3.02 -12.04 -0.09
CA VAL A 179 -4.06 -12.66 -0.93
C VAL A 179 -5.14 -13.34 -0.08
N ALA A 180 -4.78 -13.88 1.09
CA ALA A 180 -5.73 -14.52 2.01
C ALA A 180 -6.61 -13.53 2.80
N VAL A 181 -6.21 -12.26 2.95
CA VAL A 181 -6.92 -11.25 3.76
C VAL A 181 -8.41 -11.06 3.41
N PRO A 182 -8.84 -11.03 2.14
CA PRO A 182 -10.25 -10.88 1.80
C PRO A 182 -11.12 -12.13 2.04
N PHE A 183 -10.54 -13.33 2.19
CA PHE A 183 -11.32 -14.57 2.33
C PHE A 183 -12.15 -14.68 3.63
N PRO A 184 -11.64 -14.29 4.82
CA PRO A 184 -12.42 -14.32 6.06
C PRO A 184 -13.39 -13.14 6.23
N THR A 185 -13.44 -12.16 5.33
CA THR A 185 -14.29 -10.96 5.55
C THR A 185 -15.79 -11.25 5.67
N PRO A 186 -16.38 -12.24 4.97
CA PRO A 186 -17.79 -12.60 5.15
C PRO A 186 -18.12 -13.24 6.52
N LEU A 187 -17.10 -13.54 7.34
CA LEU A 187 -17.25 -14.02 8.72
C LEU A 187 -17.24 -12.88 9.75
N LEU A 188 -16.92 -11.66 9.34
CA LEU A 188 -16.96 -10.49 10.22
C LEU A 188 -18.41 -10.10 10.52
N PRO A 189 -18.71 -9.53 11.70
CA PRO A 189 -20.04 -9.02 12.00
C PRO A 189 -20.48 -8.00 10.94
N THR A 190 -21.67 -8.19 10.37
CA THR A 190 -22.22 -7.28 9.37
C THR A 190 -22.47 -5.91 10.02
N THR A 191 -21.70 -4.92 9.59
CA THR A 191 -21.88 -3.50 9.95
C THR A 191 -22.80 -2.82 8.94
N GLU A 192 -22.97 -1.50 9.09
CA GLU A 192 -23.46 -0.65 8.00
C GLU A 192 -22.67 -0.87 6.70
N VAL A 193 -23.35 -0.69 5.56
CA VAL A 193 -22.78 -0.77 4.20
C VAL A 193 -22.26 0.62 3.82
N LEU A 194 -21.12 0.67 3.13
CA LEU A 194 -20.53 1.93 2.69
C LEU A 194 -21.45 2.68 1.72
N PRO A 195 -21.60 4.01 1.84
CA PRO A 195 -22.44 4.80 0.91
C PRO A 195 -22.02 4.71 -0.56
N TRP A 196 -20.76 4.35 -0.82
CA TRP A 196 -20.09 4.41 -2.12
C TRP A 196 -19.52 3.07 -2.60
N ALA A 197 -19.67 1.98 -1.82
CA ALA A 197 -19.21 0.64 -2.19
C ALA A 197 -20.17 -0.46 -1.69
N PRO A 198 -20.36 -1.56 -2.44
CA PRO A 198 -21.32 -2.61 -2.11
C PRO A 198 -20.78 -3.59 -1.05
N VAL A 199 -20.13 -3.09 0.01
CA VAL A 199 -19.55 -3.89 1.10
C VAL A 199 -19.78 -3.25 2.48
N PRO A 200 -19.88 -4.04 3.56
CA PRO A 200 -19.89 -3.52 4.93
C PRO A 200 -18.59 -2.77 5.28
N VAL A 201 -18.71 -1.73 6.11
CA VAL A 201 -17.58 -0.97 6.68
C VAL A 201 -16.55 -1.89 7.34
N GLY A 202 -16.99 -2.91 8.08
CA GLY A 202 -16.09 -3.89 8.72
C GLY A 202 -15.22 -4.67 7.73
N GLU A 203 -15.75 -5.04 6.56
CA GLU A 203 -15.00 -5.74 5.52
C GLU A 203 -13.97 -4.83 4.85
N PHE A 204 -14.38 -3.62 4.47
CA PHE A 204 -13.47 -2.63 3.89
C PHE A 204 -12.36 -2.23 4.87
N TRP A 205 -12.73 -1.95 6.12
CA TRP A 205 -11.78 -1.63 7.18
C TRP A 205 -10.74 -2.74 7.35
N PHE A 206 -11.18 -3.99 7.50
CA PHE A 206 -10.28 -5.12 7.74
C PHE A 206 -9.29 -5.32 6.59
N VAL A 207 -9.77 -5.27 5.35
CA VAL A 207 -8.92 -5.49 4.16
C VAL A 207 -7.94 -4.36 3.93
N TYR A 208 -8.39 -3.12 4.12
CA TYR A 208 -7.76 -1.97 3.49
C TYR A 208 -7.28 -0.86 4.43
N LEU A 209 -7.93 -0.67 5.59
CA LEU A 209 -7.62 0.41 6.52
C LEU A 209 -6.88 -0.07 7.78
N ALA A 210 -7.14 -1.29 8.24
CA ALA A 210 -6.65 -1.82 9.50
C ALA A 210 -5.10 -1.86 9.54
N PRO A 211 -4.44 -1.06 10.41
CA PRO A 211 -2.97 -0.98 10.44
C PRO A 211 -2.25 -2.33 10.61
N PRO A 212 -2.75 -3.29 11.42
CA PRO A 212 -2.15 -4.63 11.52
C PRO A 212 -2.19 -5.45 10.22
N VAL A 213 -3.19 -5.23 9.37
CA VAL A 213 -3.36 -5.96 8.10
C VAL A 213 -2.48 -5.32 7.02
N ARG A 214 -2.50 -3.99 6.91
CA ARG A 214 -1.64 -3.24 5.97
C ARG A 214 -0.15 -3.31 6.31
N LEU A 215 0.20 -3.77 7.52
CA LEU A 215 1.58 -4.13 7.88
C LEU A 215 2.13 -5.26 6.99
N LEU A 216 1.29 -6.11 6.39
CA LEU A 216 1.74 -7.15 5.47
C LEU A 216 2.41 -6.57 4.21
N ASP A 217 1.82 -5.53 3.59
CA ASP A 217 2.40 -4.80 2.45
C ASP A 217 3.76 -4.22 2.82
N PHE A 218 3.83 -3.56 3.98
CA PHE A 218 5.08 -3.03 4.51
C PHE A 218 6.13 -4.13 4.72
N VAL A 219 5.74 -5.23 5.37
CA VAL A 219 6.61 -6.38 5.61
C VAL A 219 7.08 -7.00 4.31
N LEU A 220 6.28 -7.04 3.24
CA LEU A 220 6.67 -7.56 1.91
C LEU A 220 7.82 -6.76 1.26
N GLY A 221 7.88 -5.45 1.48
CA GLY A 221 8.99 -4.61 1.04
C GLY A 221 10.34 -4.99 1.68
N MET A 222 10.32 -5.50 2.91
CA MET A 222 11.53 -5.79 3.70
C MET A 222 12.37 -6.97 3.15
N PRO A 223 11.82 -8.19 2.87
CA PRO A 223 12.57 -9.24 2.20
C PRO A 223 12.86 -8.86 0.74
N ALA A 224 12.01 -8.08 0.06
CA ALA A 224 12.28 -7.59 -1.29
C ALA A 224 13.58 -6.75 -1.36
N ALA A 225 13.79 -5.85 -0.40
CA ALA A 225 15.07 -5.13 -0.25
C ALA A 225 16.23 -6.08 0.04
N ARG A 226 16.04 -7.08 0.91
CA ARG A 226 17.07 -8.09 1.24
C ARG A 226 17.43 -8.97 0.04
N ILE A 227 16.49 -9.28 -0.86
CA ILE A 227 16.74 -10.08 -2.08
C ILE A 227 17.71 -9.34 -2.99
N VAL A 228 17.46 -8.05 -3.25
CA VAL A 228 18.37 -7.22 -4.05
C VAL A 228 19.72 -7.05 -3.35
N LEU A 229 19.73 -6.70 -2.06
CA LEU A 229 20.98 -6.51 -1.29
C LEU A 229 21.82 -7.79 -1.13
N SER A 230 21.23 -8.98 -1.31
CA SER A 230 21.94 -10.26 -1.30
C SER A 230 22.34 -10.77 -2.69
N GLY A 231 22.11 -9.99 -3.75
CA GLY A 231 22.42 -10.37 -5.13
C GLY A 231 21.53 -11.50 -5.68
N ARG A 232 20.37 -11.75 -5.05
CA ARG A 232 19.41 -12.82 -5.41
C ARG A 232 18.22 -12.32 -6.20
N TRP A 233 18.31 -11.10 -6.75
CA TRP A 233 17.30 -10.53 -7.62
C TRP A 233 17.27 -11.23 -8.98
N ILE A 234 16.08 -11.42 -9.53
CA ILE A 234 15.82 -12.14 -10.79
C ILE A 234 16.04 -11.27 -12.05
N ASP A 235 16.65 -10.09 -11.89
CA ASP A 235 16.96 -9.12 -12.96
C ASP A 235 15.78 -8.75 -13.87
N LEU A 236 14.58 -8.70 -13.27
CA LEU A 236 13.36 -8.29 -13.96
C LEU A 236 13.51 -6.89 -14.58
N PRO A 237 13.32 -6.74 -15.91
CA PRO A 237 13.37 -5.44 -16.57
C PRO A 237 12.28 -4.50 -16.06
N VAL A 238 12.61 -3.23 -15.82
CA VAL A 238 11.65 -2.23 -15.31
C VAL A 238 10.40 -2.09 -16.20
N PRO A 239 10.49 -2.05 -17.56
CA PRO A 239 9.29 -2.00 -18.41
C PRO A 239 8.37 -3.21 -18.23
N PHE A 240 8.92 -4.40 -17.98
CA PHE A 240 8.13 -5.60 -17.74
C PHE A 240 7.44 -5.55 -16.36
N ALA A 241 8.12 -5.05 -15.33
CA ALA A 241 7.50 -4.84 -14.01
C ALA A 241 6.38 -3.77 -14.06
N VAL A 242 6.54 -2.73 -14.88
CA VAL A 242 5.48 -1.74 -15.16
C VAL A 242 4.31 -2.41 -15.90
N ALA A 243 4.56 -3.21 -16.93
CA ALA A 243 3.52 -3.94 -17.66
C ALA A 243 2.74 -4.90 -16.74
N LEU A 244 3.43 -5.66 -15.88
CA LEU A 244 2.79 -6.49 -14.85
C LEU A 244 1.92 -5.65 -13.90
N THR A 245 2.32 -4.43 -13.56
CA THR A 245 1.54 -3.53 -12.70
C THR A 245 0.28 -3.04 -13.42
N GLY A 246 0.38 -2.74 -14.72
CA GLY A 246 -0.78 -2.46 -15.57
C GLY A 246 -1.74 -3.66 -15.67
N ILE A 247 -1.22 -4.88 -15.84
CA ILE A 247 -2.04 -6.11 -15.86
C ILE A 247 -2.72 -6.33 -14.51
N GLY A 248 -2.00 -6.16 -13.39
CA GLY A 248 -2.57 -6.23 -12.04
C GLY A 248 -3.66 -5.18 -11.81
N TYR A 249 -3.48 -3.96 -12.29
CA TYR A 249 -4.48 -2.90 -12.25
C TYR A 249 -5.75 -3.26 -13.04
N LEU A 250 -5.58 -3.72 -14.29
CA LEU A 250 -6.71 -4.17 -15.12
C LEU A 250 -7.42 -5.39 -14.51
N THR A 251 -6.68 -6.25 -13.82
CA THR A 251 -7.26 -7.40 -13.10
C THR A 251 -8.07 -6.93 -11.88
N ALA A 252 -7.56 -5.95 -11.12
CA ALA A 252 -8.26 -5.35 -9.97
C ALA A 252 -9.64 -4.79 -10.34
N LEU A 253 -9.78 -4.16 -11.51
CA LEU A 253 -11.04 -3.63 -12.04
C LEU A 253 -12.12 -4.70 -12.32
N ASN A 254 -11.76 -5.98 -12.35
CA ASN A 254 -12.63 -7.11 -12.68
C ASN A 254 -12.78 -8.13 -11.53
N LEU A 255 -12.11 -7.92 -10.40
CA LEU A 255 -12.26 -8.74 -9.21
C LEU A 255 -13.40 -8.25 -8.30
N PRO A 256 -13.91 -9.09 -7.38
CA PRO A 256 -14.74 -8.63 -6.26
C PRO A 256 -14.03 -7.50 -5.50
N PHE A 257 -14.79 -6.49 -5.06
CA PHE A 257 -14.26 -5.21 -4.58
C PHE A 257 -13.10 -5.37 -3.57
N THR A 258 -13.28 -6.16 -2.52
CA THR A 258 -12.25 -6.45 -1.49
C THR A 258 -10.97 -7.07 -2.05
N HIS A 259 -11.07 -7.91 -3.09
CA HIS A 259 -9.91 -8.53 -3.73
C HIS A 259 -9.21 -7.57 -4.70
N GLY A 260 -9.95 -6.68 -5.36
CA GLY A 260 -9.41 -5.62 -6.20
C GLY A 260 -8.52 -4.64 -5.43
N LEU A 261 -8.88 -4.32 -4.17
CA LEU A 261 -8.13 -3.40 -3.31
C LEU A 261 -6.67 -3.82 -3.03
N VAL A 262 -6.39 -5.13 -2.96
CA VAL A 262 -5.08 -5.64 -2.48
C VAL A 262 -4.49 -6.81 -3.29
N SER A 263 -5.30 -7.79 -3.71
CA SER A 263 -4.81 -9.10 -4.14
C SER A 263 -4.18 -9.08 -5.54
N ALA A 264 -4.72 -8.28 -6.47
CA ALA A 264 -4.24 -8.24 -7.85
C ALA A 264 -2.92 -7.45 -8.03
N THR A 265 -2.64 -6.49 -7.16
CA THR A 265 -1.52 -5.55 -7.31
C THR A 265 -0.33 -5.89 -6.41
N VAL A 266 -0.51 -6.65 -5.33
CA VAL A 266 0.56 -6.99 -4.38
C VAL A 266 1.81 -7.62 -5.03
N VAL A 267 1.65 -8.58 -5.95
CA VAL A 267 2.79 -9.21 -6.65
C VAL A 267 3.46 -8.23 -7.63
N PRO A 268 2.74 -7.57 -8.56
CA PRO A 268 3.36 -6.57 -9.42
C PRO A 268 4.09 -5.45 -8.66
N LEU A 269 3.52 -4.93 -7.57
CA LEU A 269 4.14 -3.87 -6.77
C LEU A 269 5.43 -4.35 -6.08
N ALA A 270 5.42 -5.57 -5.51
CA ALA A 270 6.60 -6.20 -4.93
C ALA A 270 7.70 -6.51 -5.97
N LEU A 271 7.37 -6.52 -7.27
CA LEU A 271 8.33 -6.66 -8.37
C LEU A 271 8.78 -5.32 -8.96
N LEU A 272 7.89 -4.33 -9.01
CA LEU A 272 8.14 -2.99 -9.56
C LEU A 272 9.09 -2.17 -8.69
N ILE A 273 8.99 -2.27 -7.36
CA ILE A 273 9.82 -1.49 -6.44
C ILE A 273 11.29 -1.92 -6.45
N PRO A 274 11.65 -3.23 -6.41
CA PRO A 274 13.05 -3.63 -6.38
C PRO A 274 13.75 -3.54 -7.73
N ALA A 275 13.03 -3.65 -8.85
CA ALA A 275 13.61 -3.63 -10.20
C ALA A 275 14.53 -2.42 -10.50
N PRO A 276 14.09 -1.14 -10.33
CA PRO A 276 14.97 0.01 -10.56
C PRO A 276 16.09 0.13 -9.50
N ALA A 277 15.87 -0.37 -8.28
CA ALA A 277 16.90 -0.39 -7.24
C ALA A 277 18.01 -1.41 -7.53
N ALA A 278 17.67 -2.57 -8.09
CA ALA A 278 18.63 -3.59 -8.53
C ALA A 278 19.51 -3.07 -9.68
N VAL A 279 18.92 -2.36 -10.65
CA VAL A 279 19.68 -1.67 -11.71
C VAL A 279 20.67 -0.66 -11.12
N ALA A 280 20.23 0.15 -10.14
CA ALA A 280 21.09 1.11 -9.48
C ALA A 280 22.28 0.46 -8.73
N GLU A 281 22.05 -0.60 -7.94
CA GLU A 281 23.13 -1.30 -7.22
C GLU A 281 24.12 -1.96 -8.19
N ARG A 282 23.64 -2.54 -9.32
CA ARG A 282 24.51 -3.09 -10.38
C ARG A 282 25.43 -2.03 -10.98
N LEU A 283 24.92 -0.84 -11.28
CA LEU A 283 25.72 0.28 -11.81
C LEU A 283 26.77 0.77 -10.79
N VAL A 284 26.43 0.79 -9.49
CA VAL A 284 27.38 1.12 -8.41
C VAL A 284 28.50 0.08 -8.33
N ILE A 285 28.16 -1.21 -8.40
CA ILE A 285 29.14 -2.31 -8.39
C ILE A 285 30.06 -2.23 -9.63
N GLN A 286 29.51 -2.02 -10.82
CA GLN A 286 30.29 -1.90 -12.07
C GLN A 286 31.26 -0.72 -12.03
N ARG A 287 30.80 0.47 -11.61
CA ARG A 287 31.68 1.65 -11.43
C ARG A 287 32.79 1.38 -10.40
N GLY A 288 32.44 0.73 -9.29
CA GLY A 288 33.39 0.34 -8.24
C GLY A 288 34.37 -0.76 -8.63
N ALA A 289 34.12 -1.50 -9.72
CA ALA A 289 35.03 -2.47 -10.32
C ALA A 289 35.94 -1.82 -11.37
N LEU A 290 35.39 -0.93 -12.21
CA LEU A 290 36.17 -0.15 -13.19
C LEU A 290 37.21 0.74 -12.50
N ALA A 291 36.81 1.48 -11.45
CA ALA A 291 37.72 2.31 -10.64
C ALA A 291 38.78 1.53 -9.84
N ARG A 292 38.75 0.20 -9.89
CA ARG A 292 39.77 -0.69 -9.28
C ARG A 292 40.61 -1.46 -10.30
N ARG A 293 40.40 -1.27 -11.60
CA ARG A 293 41.37 -1.72 -12.58
C ARG A 293 42.60 -0.82 -12.44
N PRO A 294 43.79 -1.36 -12.11
CA PRO A 294 45.01 -0.58 -12.22
C PRO A 294 45.18 -0.19 -13.69
N ASP A 295 45.63 1.04 -13.93
CA ASP A 295 46.01 1.47 -15.27
C ASP A 295 47.21 0.65 -15.74
N ARG A 296 46.93 -0.47 -16.40
CA ARG A 296 47.86 -1.06 -17.38
C ARG A 296 47.85 -0.16 -18.60
N LEU A 297 48.51 0.99 -18.47
CA LEU A 297 49.15 1.62 -19.61
C LEU A 297 50.02 0.54 -20.27
N PRO A 298 49.84 0.23 -21.57
CA PRO A 298 50.79 -0.57 -22.31
C PRO A 298 52.17 0.07 -22.18
N GLY A 299 53.18 -0.71 -21.85
CA GLY A 299 54.51 -0.19 -21.51
C GLY A 299 55.08 0.68 -22.63
N ALA A 300 55.33 1.94 -22.32
CA ALA A 300 56.12 2.84 -23.16
C ALA A 300 57.62 2.62 -22.85
N ASP A 301 58.10 1.41 -23.11
CA ASP A 301 59.49 1.01 -22.95
C ASP A 301 60.09 0.57 -24.29
N ALA A 302 61.39 0.88 -24.46
CA ALA A 302 62.25 0.46 -25.59
C ALA A 302 62.05 1.15 -26.97
N ALA A 303 62.05 2.49 -26.99
CA ALA A 303 62.65 3.21 -28.12
C ALA A 303 64.18 3.21 -27.96
N GLY A 304 64.86 2.17 -28.48
CA GLY A 304 66.32 2.10 -28.50
C GLY A 304 66.94 3.04 -29.55
N PRO A 305 68.16 3.59 -29.33
CA PRO A 305 68.82 4.44 -30.31
C PRO A 305 69.36 3.61 -31.47
N ALA A 306 68.72 3.73 -32.64
CA ALA A 306 69.21 3.11 -33.87
C ALA A 306 70.46 3.83 -34.39
N GLY A 307 71.58 3.11 -34.46
CA GLY A 307 72.83 3.59 -35.06
C GLY A 307 72.69 3.77 -36.58
N ARG A 308 73.44 4.74 -37.13
CA ARG A 308 73.48 5.02 -38.58
C ARG A 308 74.46 4.09 -39.31
N GLY A 309 74.04 3.61 -40.48
CA GLY A 309 74.84 2.91 -41.49
C GLY A 309 74.00 1.84 -42.19
N GLY A 310 74.02 1.67 -43.52
CA GLY A 310 74.72 2.42 -44.57
C GLY A 310 74.71 1.60 -45.87
N GLY A 311 74.26 2.18 -46.98
CA GLY A 311 74.00 1.45 -48.25
C GLY A 311 72.73 0.57 -48.18
N GLY A 312 72.05 0.24 -49.28
CA GLY A 312 72.27 0.66 -50.66
C GLY A 312 71.52 -0.23 -51.66
N VAL A 313 70.80 0.44 -52.58
CA VAL A 313 70.64 0.08 -54.00
C VAL A 313 69.54 -0.92 -54.41
N ASP A 314 68.64 -0.39 -55.26
CA ASP A 314 67.78 -0.97 -56.32
C ASP A 314 66.74 -2.09 -56.08
N GLY A 315 65.59 -1.92 -56.76
CA GLY A 315 64.61 -2.97 -57.06
C GLY A 315 64.76 -3.46 -58.52
N PRO A 316 63.68 -3.80 -59.28
CA PRO A 316 62.26 -3.79 -58.92
C PRO A 316 61.46 -5.07 -59.33
N GLY A 317 60.17 -5.11 -58.94
CA GLY A 317 59.10 -5.68 -59.78
C GLY A 317 58.44 -7.01 -59.34
N GLY A 318 57.11 -7.09 -59.54
CA GLY A 318 56.45 -8.36 -59.91
C GLY A 318 55.39 -8.97 -58.98
N ALA A 319 54.12 -8.58 -59.21
CA ALA A 319 52.93 -9.44 -59.23
C ALA A 319 52.51 -10.35 -58.02
N VAL A 320 51.40 -9.96 -57.39
CA VAL A 320 50.11 -10.72 -57.28
C VAL A 320 50.15 -12.26 -57.08
N GLY A 321 49.54 -12.73 -55.98
CA GLY A 321 48.46 -13.74 -56.11
C GLY A 321 48.36 -14.94 -55.15
N VAL A 322 47.30 -14.95 -54.34
CA VAL A 322 46.33 -16.08 -54.22
C VAL A 322 46.71 -17.38 -53.45
N VAL A 323 46.23 -17.42 -52.17
CA VAL A 323 45.32 -18.45 -51.58
C VAL A 323 45.81 -19.85 -51.12
N ARG A 324 45.49 -20.10 -49.83
CA ARG A 324 45.04 -21.34 -49.11
C ARG A 324 46.00 -22.29 -48.35
N ALA A 325 45.61 -22.44 -47.07
CA ALA A 325 45.41 -23.68 -46.31
C ALA A 325 46.64 -24.51 -45.89
N GLY A 326 47.06 -24.29 -44.63
CA GLY A 326 47.83 -25.27 -43.86
C GLY A 326 46.96 -26.42 -43.33
N ALA A 327 47.53 -27.61 -43.30
CA ALA A 327 46.93 -28.85 -42.82
C ALA A 327 46.88 -28.93 -41.27
N VAL A 328 45.92 -29.64 -40.67
CA VAL A 328 46.09 -30.99 -40.05
C VAL A 328 47.29 -31.12 -39.10
N GLY A 329 47.06 -31.50 -37.83
CA GLY A 329 48.16 -31.89 -36.94
C GLY A 329 47.84 -32.07 -35.46
N GLN A 330 47.20 -33.20 -35.10
CA GLN A 330 47.44 -34.05 -33.93
C GLN A 330 47.71 -33.45 -32.51
N ALA A 331 46.96 -33.97 -31.54
CA ALA A 331 47.34 -33.96 -30.11
C ALA A 331 48.50 -34.94 -29.82
N PRO A 332 49.09 -34.88 -28.61
CA PRO A 332 49.05 -36.12 -27.82
C PRO A 332 48.69 -35.97 -26.33
N SER A 333 48.16 -37.08 -25.82
CA SER A 333 47.88 -37.44 -24.42
C SER A 333 49.08 -37.36 -23.46
N GLY A 334 48.84 -37.18 -22.15
CA GLY A 334 49.93 -37.29 -21.16
C GLY A 334 49.60 -37.24 -19.65
N ARG A 335 48.90 -38.26 -19.13
CA ARG A 335 49.00 -38.86 -17.76
C ARG A 335 49.03 -38.00 -16.46
N HIS A 336 48.20 -38.44 -15.51
CA HIS A 336 48.34 -38.49 -14.04
C HIS A 336 49.53 -37.78 -13.33
N ALA A 337 49.24 -37.04 -12.25
CA ALA A 337 49.68 -37.40 -10.88
C ALA A 337 48.99 -36.60 -9.75
N ARG A 338 49.01 -37.22 -8.56
CA ARG A 338 48.39 -36.87 -7.26
C ARG A 338 48.76 -35.49 -6.67
N ALA A 339 47.87 -35.00 -5.81
CA ALA A 339 48.18 -34.01 -4.76
C ALA A 339 49.06 -34.61 -3.64
N PRO A 340 49.71 -33.75 -2.83
CA PRO A 340 49.45 -33.80 -1.38
C PRO A 340 49.51 -32.43 -0.67
N GLY A 341 49.15 -32.40 0.61
CA GLY A 341 49.84 -31.51 1.57
C GLY A 341 48.99 -30.50 2.35
N ALA A 342 48.55 -30.91 3.53
CA ALA A 342 47.88 -30.10 4.55
C ALA A 342 48.65 -28.86 5.04
N GLY A 343 47.92 -27.86 5.57
CA GLY A 343 48.48 -26.70 6.27
C GLY A 343 47.60 -26.21 7.43
N ARG A 344 47.63 -26.91 8.57
CA ARG A 344 47.02 -26.40 9.83
C ARG A 344 47.82 -25.21 10.35
N ARG A 345 47.15 -24.18 10.88
CA ARG A 345 47.75 -23.21 11.81
C ARG A 345 46.88 -23.05 13.05
N HIS A 346 47.43 -23.42 14.20
CA HIS A 346 46.86 -23.11 15.51
C HIS A 346 47.00 -21.61 15.81
N ARG A 347 46.11 -21.07 16.64
CA ARG A 347 46.36 -19.83 17.40
C ARG A 347 46.21 -20.12 18.88
N HIS A 348 47.21 -19.69 19.65
CA HIS A 348 47.21 -19.75 21.11
C HIS A 348 46.16 -18.81 21.71
N VAL A 349 45.62 -19.23 22.87
CA VAL A 349 45.04 -18.35 23.88
C VAL A 349 45.75 -18.69 25.20
N PRO A 350 46.36 -17.74 25.91
CA PRO A 350 47.04 -18.00 27.18
C PRO A 350 46.05 -18.11 28.35
N ARG A 351 46.43 -18.86 29.39
CA ARG A 351 45.67 -18.99 30.63
C ARG A 351 46.62 -19.04 31.83
N ALA A 352 46.63 -17.97 32.63
CA ALA A 352 47.21 -17.85 33.98
C ALA A 352 46.68 -16.52 34.58
N GLY A 353 46.49 -16.35 35.90
CA GLY A 353 46.71 -17.26 37.03
C GLY A 353 45.85 -16.84 38.25
N LEU A 354 46.03 -17.55 39.37
CA LEU A 354 45.22 -17.43 40.59
C LEU A 354 45.66 -16.28 41.53
N GLY A 355 44.70 -15.79 42.34
CA GLY A 355 44.91 -14.97 43.54
C GLY A 355 43.79 -15.25 44.55
N ARG A 356 44.07 -15.24 45.86
CA ARG A 356 43.26 -15.86 46.94
C ARG A 356 43.08 -14.90 48.15
N ALA A 357 42.17 -15.27 49.08
CA ALA A 357 41.96 -14.75 50.45
C ALA A 357 40.97 -13.56 50.58
N ASP A 358 40.16 -13.40 51.65
CA ASP A 358 39.83 -14.28 52.80
C ASP A 358 38.55 -13.78 53.54
N ARG A 359 37.80 -14.69 54.21
CA ARG A 359 36.89 -14.47 55.41
C ARG A 359 35.66 -13.53 55.26
N ALA A 360 34.58 -13.59 56.05
CA ALA A 360 34.02 -14.52 57.07
C ALA A 360 32.48 -14.66 56.82
N GLY A 361 31.73 -15.63 57.37
CA GLY A 361 31.06 -15.61 58.69
C GLY A 361 29.94 -14.53 58.78
N ASP A 362 28.69 -14.75 59.19
CA ASP A 362 27.97 -15.86 59.87
C ASP A 362 26.45 -15.73 59.49
N ASP A 363 25.71 -16.78 59.07
CA ASP A 363 24.84 -17.73 59.80
C ASP A 363 23.31 -17.51 59.68
N LEU A 364 22.58 -18.64 59.53
CA LEU A 364 21.18 -18.96 59.93
C LEU A 364 20.02 -18.00 59.51
N GLY A 365 18.84 -18.41 59.00
CA GLY A 365 18.02 -19.64 59.15
C GLY A 365 16.59 -19.18 59.54
N VAL A 366 15.55 -19.10 58.67
CA VAL A 366 14.70 -20.19 58.10
C VAL A 366 13.91 -20.96 59.22
N PRO A 367 12.61 -21.39 59.14
CA PRO A 367 11.55 -21.33 58.08
C PRO A 367 10.03 -21.14 58.50
N ARG A 368 9.15 -20.94 57.48
CA ARG A 368 7.81 -21.59 57.19
C ARG A 368 6.53 -21.55 58.10
N ARG A 369 5.43 -21.21 57.38
CA ARG A 369 4.09 -21.89 57.19
C ARG A 369 3.00 -21.97 58.30
N GLY A 370 1.74 -21.86 57.82
CA GLY A 370 0.47 -22.27 58.45
C GLY A 370 -0.46 -21.07 58.71
N GLY A 371 -1.78 -21.09 58.47
CA GLY A 371 -2.69 -22.06 57.83
C GLY A 371 -4.12 -21.48 57.70
N HIS A 372 -4.98 -22.06 56.85
CA HIS A 372 -6.45 -21.87 56.83
C HIS A 372 -7.12 -22.84 57.86
N PRO A 373 -8.46 -22.86 58.12
CA PRO A 373 -9.60 -22.08 57.57
C PRO A 373 -10.59 -21.52 58.64
N GLY A 374 -11.75 -20.99 58.24
CA GLY A 374 -12.99 -21.01 59.09
C GLY A 374 -13.81 -19.70 59.16
N PRO A 375 -15.16 -19.73 59.39
CA PRO A 375 -16.06 -18.67 58.91
C PRO A 375 -17.07 -18.05 59.92
N ASP A 376 -17.82 -17.06 59.41
CA ASP A 376 -19.31 -16.89 59.49
C ASP A 376 -19.93 -15.69 60.26
N ARG A 377 -21.12 -15.26 59.79
CA ARG A 377 -22.14 -14.31 60.35
C ARG A 377 -21.88 -12.79 60.27
N ALA A 378 -22.89 -11.89 60.27
CA ALA A 378 -24.28 -11.90 59.75
C ALA A 378 -24.94 -10.49 59.87
N ARG A 379 -25.80 -10.12 58.90
CA ARG A 379 -26.99 -9.19 58.97
C ARG A 379 -26.92 -7.83 59.73
N ALA A 380 -27.31 -6.73 59.07
CA ALA A 380 -28.62 -6.05 59.27
C ALA A 380 -28.73 -4.63 58.63
N ALA A 381 -29.93 -4.30 58.16
CA ALA A 381 -30.50 -2.94 57.96
C ALA A 381 -31.77 -2.86 58.89
N PRO A 382 -32.58 -1.76 59.04
CA PRO A 382 -32.85 -0.67 58.08
C PRO A 382 -33.33 0.72 58.65
N ARG A 383 -33.91 1.57 57.76
CA ARG A 383 -34.92 2.65 57.96
C ARG A 383 -34.52 4.05 58.46
N GLY A 384 -35.13 5.08 57.84
CA GLY A 384 -35.32 6.43 58.41
C GLY A 384 -35.46 7.59 57.40
N GLN A 385 -36.68 7.99 57.04
CA GLN A 385 -37.02 9.33 56.49
C GLN A 385 -37.88 10.08 57.52
N PRO A 386 -37.94 11.43 57.45
CA PRO A 386 -39.23 12.07 57.23
C PRO A 386 -39.22 13.29 56.28
N ALA A 387 -40.42 13.80 55.96
CA ALA A 387 -40.74 14.93 55.07
C ALA A 387 -40.73 16.31 55.81
N ALA A 388 -41.10 17.50 55.28
CA ALA A 388 -41.78 17.92 54.03
C ALA A 388 -41.62 19.45 53.73
N ALA A 389 -42.21 19.89 52.61
CA ALA A 389 -42.74 21.25 52.27
C ALA A 389 -41.80 22.32 51.64
N GLY A 390 -42.25 22.97 50.52
CA GLY A 390 -41.47 24.07 49.90
C GLY A 390 -41.80 24.65 48.50
N ALA A 391 -43.04 24.58 47.98
CA ALA A 391 -43.61 25.52 46.96
C ALA A 391 -42.96 25.83 45.56
N ARG A 392 -43.77 25.63 44.49
CA ARG A 392 -43.98 26.51 43.29
C ARG A 392 -42.90 26.66 42.18
N ARG A 393 -43.08 25.96 41.03
CA ARG A 393 -43.60 26.49 39.71
C ARG A 393 -43.35 25.51 38.54
N ALA A 394 -44.31 25.43 37.62
CA ALA A 394 -44.22 24.81 36.27
C ALA A 394 -43.87 25.92 35.23
N PRO A 395 -43.57 25.67 33.92
CA PRO A 395 -44.07 24.62 33.00
C PRO A 395 -42.94 23.84 32.28
N GLY A 396 -43.17 22.91 31.34
CA GLY A 396 -44.43 22.46 30.71
C GLY A 396 -44.29 21.11 29.98
N ARG A 397 -45.43 20.53 29.56
CA ARG A 397 -45.50 19.21 28.91
C ARG A 397 -45.05 19.25 27.45
N GLN A 398 -44.30 18.24 27.02
CA GLN A 398 -44.37 17.73 25.64
C GLN A 398 -45.06 16.36 25.64
N ARG A 399 -45.87 16.10 24.61
CA ARG A 399 -46.38 14.75 24.26
C ARG A 399 -45.82 14.36 22.89
N PRO A 400 -45.62 13.06 22.61
CA PRO A 400 -44.96 12.58 21.40
C PRO A 400 -45.95 12.37 20.23
N GLY A 401 -45.42 12.37 19.00
CA GLY A 401 -46.16 12.05 17.78
C GLY A 401 -45.25 11.97 16.55
N GLU A 402 -45.03 10.74 16.10
CA GLU A 402 -44.56 10.20 14.80
C GLU A 402 -44.17 11.17 13.65
N LEU A 403 -42.98 11.07 13.06
CA LEU A 403 -42.54 10.10 12.02
C LEU A 403 -43.22 10.27 10.64
N LEU A 404 -42.54 10.91 9.68
CA LEU A 404 -42.28 10.44 8.30
C LEU A 404 -41.83 11.55 7.33
N GLY A 405 -40.80 11.25 6.51
CA GLY A 405 -40.79 11.63 5.08
C GLY A 405 -39.94 12.83 4.62
N GLY A 406 -38.94 12.53 3.79
CA GLY A 406 -38.75 13.23 2.51
C GLY A 406 -37.85 14.47 2.46
N LEU A 407 -36.56 14.27 2.19
CA LEU A 407 -35.72 15.31 1.59
C LEU A 407 -36.11 15.52 0.12
N ALA A 408 -36.76 16.64 -0.19
CA ALA A 408 -36.95 17.11 -1.57
C ALA A 408 -37.05 18.64 -1.67
N HIS A 409 -36.24 19.21 -2.57
CA HIS A 409 -36.32 20.56 -3.16
C HIS A 409 -36.51 21.81 -2.27
N VAL A 410 -35.50 22.69 -2.32
CA VAL A 410 -35.74 24.15 -2.41
C VAL A 410 -34.91 24.76 -3.54
N HIS A 411 -35.55 24.95 -4.69
CA HIS A 411 -35.22 26.03 -5.62
C HIS A 411 -36.35 27.05 -5.52
N ARG A 412 -36.07 28.32 -5.19
CA ARG A 412 -36.98 29.42 -5.53
C ARG A 412 -36.23 30.73 -5.79
N CYS A 413 -36.74 31.45 -6.78
CA CYS A 413 -36.13 32.62 -7.39
C CYS A 413 -36.10 33.85 -6.48
N ALA A 414 -35.10 34.71 -6.70
CA ALA A 414 -35.20 36.15 -6.46
C ALA A 414 -34.64 36.87 -7.68
N GLY A 415 -35.51 37.55 -8.44
CA GLY A 415 -35.11 38.40 -9.56
C GLY A 415 -35.51 39.85 -9.29
N ARG A 416 -34.57 40.79 -9.48
CA ARG A 416 -34.85 42.22 -9.68
C ARG A 416 -33.69 42.87 -10.42
N ALA A 417 -33.99 43.46 -11.58
CA ALA A 417 -33.13 44.44 -12.25
C ALA A 417 -33.65 45.86 -11.95
N PRO A 418 -32.81 46.89 -12.12
CA PRO A 418 -32.95 47.78 -13.28
C PRO A 418 -31.59 48.09 -13.94
N GLY A 419 -31.48 48.63 -15.16
CA GLY A 419 -32.47 48.95 -16.19
C GLY A 419 -31.83 49.84 -17.26
N ALA A 420 -32.22 49.72 -18.54
CA ALA A 420 -31.87 50.63 -19.63
C ALA A 420 -32.87 50.48 -20.78
N ALA A 421 -33.18 51.57 -21.49
CA ALA A 421 -34.25 51.62 -22.49
C ALA A 421 -33.74 51.89 -23.91
N ALA A 422 -34.38 51.30 -24.92
CA ALA A 422 -34.53 51.91 -26.26
C ALA A 422 -35.66 51.24 -27.07
N ALA A 423 -36.37 52.07 -27.84
CA ALA A 423 -37.61 51.83 -28.57
C ALA A 423 -37.58 50.80 -29.72
N ALA A 424 -38.76 50.28 -30.12
CA ALA A 424 -39.44 50.59 -31.40
C ALA A 424 -40.25 49.44 -32.07
N ARG A 425 -41.56 49.39 -31.74
CA ARG A 425 -42.77 49.02 -32.55
C ARG A 425 -42.88 47.68 -33.37
N PRO A 426 -44.11 47.19 -33.63
CA PRO A 426 -44.36 45.84 -34.18
C PRO A 426 -45.06 45.79 -35.55
N ARG A 427 -45.20 44.60 -36.16
CA ARG A 427 -46.33 44.18 -37.02
C ARG A 427 -46.47 42.65 -37.13
N ARG A 428 -47.66 42.17 -37.55
CA ARG A 428 -48.17 40.78 -37.44
C ARG A 428 -48.44 40.16 -38.87
N PRO A 429 -49.03 38.96 -39.08
CA PRO A 429 -48.42 37.93 -39.95
C PRO A 429 -49.29 37.45 -41.15
N VAL A 430 -48.75 36.55 -41.99
CA VAL A 430 -49.50 35.84 -43.06
C VAL A 430 -49.10 34.35 -43.20
N ARG A 431 -50.11 33.50 -42.98
CA ARG A 431 -50.56 32.20 -43.58
C ARG A 431 -49.70 31.34 -44.56
N GLY A 432 -49.97 30.01 -44.49
CA GLY A 432 -49.88 29.02 -45.60
C GLY A 432 -49.52 27.60 -45.11
N ALA A 433 -50.47 26.64 -44.96
CA ALA A 433 -50.79 25.53 -45.90
C ALA A 433 -49.83 24.31 -45.82
N ALA A 434 -50.21 23.02 -45.93
CA ALA A 434 -51.52 22.31 -45.96
C ALA A 434 -51.33 20.77 -45.76
N ALA A 435 -52.41 20.03 -45.40
CA ALA A 435 -52.69 18.57 -45.56
C ALA A 435 -51.68 17.48 -45.04
N GLY A 436 -52.08 16.28 -44.60
CA GLY A 436 -53.42 15.72 -44.29
C GLY A 436 -53.46 14.16 -44.28
N LEU A 437 -54.38 13.56 -43.49
CA LEU A 437 -54.88 12.14 -43.55
C LEU A 437 -53.85 11.03 -43.14
N ARG A 438 -54.21 9.83 -42.64
CA ARG A 438 -55.49 9.24 -42.17
C ARG A 438 -55.25 8.10 -41.16
N ALA A 439 -56.26 7.89 -40.32
CA ALA A 439 -56.45 6.83 -39.33
C ALA A 439 -56.72 5.41 -39.90
N GLY A 440 -56.56 4.39 -39.05
CA GLY A 440 -57.00 3.00 -39.23
C GLY A 440 -57.12 2.29 -37.85
N CYS A 441 -58.09 1.39 -37.68
CA CYS A 441 -58.54 0.90 -36.36
C CYS A 441 -59.02 -0.56 -36.41
N GLY A 442 -58.89 -1.34 -35.32
CA GLY A 442 -59.92 -2.34 -34.98
C GLY A 442 -59.50 -3.71 -34.41
N ARG A 443 -59.92 -3.93 -33.15
CA ARG A 443 -60.68 -5.08 -32.61
C ARG A 443 -60.02 -6.32 -31.97
N ASP A 444 -60.75 -6.75 -30.95
CA ASP A 444 -60.56 -7.84 -29.99
C ASP A 444 -61.10 -9.20 -30.46
N HIS A 445 -60.78 -10.26 -29.72
CA HIS A 445 -61.69 -11.40 -29.47
C HIS A 445 -61.37 -12.10 -28.14
N ALA A 446 -62.41 -12.67 -27.51
CA ALA A 446 -62.35 -13.45 -26.27
C ALA A 446 -63.29 -14.68 -26.36
N GLY A 447 -62.96 -15.79 -25.67
CA GLY A 447 -63.81 -16.99 -25.55
C GLY A 447 -63.16 -18.15 -24.76
N PRO A 448 -63.92 -19.06 -24.09
CA PRO A 448 -63.50 -19.65 -22.80
C PRO A 448 -63.69 -21.19 -22.61
N LEU A 449 -63.57 -21.67 -21.34
CA LEU A 449 -63.89 -23.00 -20.75
C LEU A 449 -62.73 -24.04 -20.78
N VAL A 450 -62.51 -25.03 -19.86
CA VAL A 450 -63.31 -25.73 -18.80
C VAL A 450 -62.45 -26.05 -17.52
N ASN A 451 -63.13 -26.40 -16.43
CA ASN A 451 -62.77 -26.72 -15.03
C ASN A 451 -62.07 -28.10 -14.77
N ALA A 452 -61.25 -28.23 -13.70
CA ALA A 452 -61.01 -29.48 -12.92
C ALA A 452 -60.23 -29.26 -11.59
N ARG A 453 -60.46 -30.12 -10.57
CA ARG A 453 -59.83 -30.11 -9.22
C ARG A 453 -58.76 -31.21 -9.09
N GLY A 454 -57.77 -31.04 -8.21
CA GLY A 454 -56.85 -32.12 -7.76
C GLY A 454 -55.80 -31.62 -6.76
N ALA A 455 -55.39 -32.45 -5.79
CA ALA A 455 -54.51 -32.06 -4.66
C ALA A 455 -53.20 -32.86 -4.61
N ALA A 456 -52.20 -32.28 -3.93
CA ALA A 456 -50.98 -32.87 -3.33
C ALA A 456 -50.19 -33.97 -4.11
N ASP A 457 -48.94 -33.70 -4.49
CA ASP A 457 -47.76 -33.97 -3.64
C ASP A 457 -46.42 -33.43 -4.24
N ARG A 458 -45.33 -33.45 -3.48
CA ARG A 458 -43.93 -33.05 -3.86
C ARG A 458 -43.09 -34.24 -4.39
N PRO A 459 -41.81 -34.09 -4.86
CA PRO A 459 -41.02 -32.94 -5.39
C PRO A 459 -40.57 -33.30 -6.87
N PRO A 460 -39.35 -33.07 -7.43
CA PRO A 460 -38.19 -32.20 -7.12
C PRO A 460 -37.59 -31.41 -8.34
N HIS A 461 -36.43 -30.76 -8.11
CA HIS A 461 -35.37 -30.28 -9.03
C HIS A 461 -35.68 -29.80 -10.47
N GLY A 462 -35.35 -28.53 -10.78
CA GLY A 462 -35.05 -28.11 -12.15
C GLY A 462 -34.98 -26.59 -12.45
N ALA A 463 -33.76 -26.11 -12.75
CA ALA A 463 -33.42 -25.00 -13.66
C ALA A 463 -33.94 -23.53 -13.47
N VAL A 464 -32.96 -22.64 -13.24
CA VAL A 464 -32.63 -21.41 -14.01
C VAL A 464 -33.76 -20.46 -14.46
N ARG A 465 -33.80 -19.27 -13.84
CA ARG A 465 -34.00 -17.90 -14.38
C ARG A 465 -33.58 -16.94 -13.24
N GLY A 466 -32.95 -15.79 -13.42
CA GLY A 466 -32.75 -14.97 -14.62
C GLY A 466 -32.86 -13.51 -14.20
N THR A 467 -31.88 -13.00 -13.45
CA THR A 467 -31.90 -11.65 -12.85
C THR A 467 -31.69 -10.58 -13.92
N GLN A 468 -32.69 -9.69 -14.07
CA GLN A 468 -32.52 -8.43 -14.81
C GLN A 468 -31.94 -7.35 -13.88
N TYR A 469 -31.05 -6.54 -14.44
CA TYR A 469 -30.46 -5.37 -13.79
C TYR A 469 -31.40 -4.17 -13.81
N THR A 470 -31.43 -3.44 -12.69
CA THR A 470 -31.56 -1.98 -12.61
C THR A 470 -30.70 -1.50 -11.46
#